data_AF-A0A482V832-F1
#
_entry.id   AF-A0A482V832-F1
#
_cell.length_a   1.000
_cell.length_b   1.000
_cell.length_c   1.000
_cell.angle_alpha   90.00
_cell.angle_beta   90.00
_cell.angle_gamma   90.00
#
_symmetry.space_group_name_H-M   'P 1'
#
loop_
_entity.id
_entity.type
_entity.pdbx_description
1 polymer ?
#
loop_
_entity_poly.entity_id
_entity_poly.type
_entity_poly.pdbx_seq_one_letter_code
_entity_poly.pdbx_strand_id
1 'polypeptide(L)' 'MDIISSIPEFFRNKNIFITGGSGFIGKVLVEKLLRSCP' A
#
# COMPACT_ATOMS: atom_id res chain seq x y z
N MET A 1 15.82 14.80 13.32
CA MET A 1 14.75 15.17 12.38
C MET A 1 14.15 13.87 11.93
N ASP A 2 13.03 13.46 12.51
CA ASP A 2 12.36 12.22 12.09
C ASP A 2 11.96 12.40 10.62
N ILE A 3 12.59 11.64 9.74
CA ILE A 3 12.25 11.63 8.32
C ILE A 3 10.91 10.91 8.24
N ILE A 4 9.82 11.68 8.24
CA ILE A 4 8.49 11.14 7.98
C ILE A 4 8.52 10.69 6.53
N SER A 5 8.74 9.40 6.31
CA SER A 5 8.67 8.81 4.98
C SER A 5 7.24 8.94 4.46
N SER A 6 7.11 9.40 3.21
CA SER A 6 5.81 9.41 2.55
C SER A 6 5.27 7.98 2.43
N ILE A 7 3.95 7.80 2.39
CA ILE A 7 3.32 6.48 2.23
C ILE A 7 3.91 5.70 1.01
N PRO A 8 4.12 6.31 -0.18
CA PRO A 8 4.72 5.60 -1.32
C PRO A 8 6.17 5.16 -1.05
N GLU A 9 6.95 6.01 -0.38
CA GLU A 9 8.34 5.70 -0.04
C GLU A 9 8.44 4.57 0.98
N PHE A 10 7.49 4.50 1.92
CA PHE A 10 7.39 3.37 2.83
C PHE A 10 7.14 2.04 2.10
N PHE A 11 6.32 2.02 1.05
CA PHE A 11 5.98 0.79 0.31
C PHE A 11 6.95 0.45 -0.85
N ARG A 12 7.87 1.34 -1.20
CA ARG A 12 8.83 1.13 -2.29
C ARG A 12 9.63 -0.16 -2.11
N ASN A 13 9.71 -0.97 -3.17
CA ASN A 13 10.45 -2.24 -3.22
C ASN A 13 10.05 -3.28 -2.13
N LYS A 14 8.84 -3.17 -1.56
CA LYS A 14 8.31 -4.15 -0.61
C LYS A 14 7.35 -5.12 -1.30
N ASN A 15 7.41 -6.38 -0.90
CA ASN A 15 6.37 -7.36 -1.22
C ASN A 15 5.25 -7.27 -0.19
N ILE A 16 4.00 -7.07 -0.64
CA ILE A 16 2.84 -6.89 0.23
C ILE A 16 1.96 -8.13 0.12
N PHE A 17 1.72 -8.81 1.23
CA PHE A 17 0.72 -9.89 1.32
C PHE A 17 -0.55 -9.36 1.98
N ILE A 18 -1.68 -9.42 1.26
CA ILE A 18 -2.97 -8.90 1.73
C ILE A 18 -3.92 -10.07 1.99
N THR A 19 -4.35 -10.22 3.24
CA THR A 19 -5.41 -11.17 3.62
C THR A 19 -6.79 -10.52 3.45
N GLY A 20 -7.81 -11.33 3.18
CA GLY A 20 -9.17 -10.81 2.91
C GLY A 20 -9.26 -9.93 1.66
N GLY A 21 -8.33 -10.08 0.70
CA GLY A 21 -8.21 -9.24 -0.50
C GLY A 21 -9.45 -9.21 -1.40
N SER A 22 -10.34 -10.21 -1.30
CA SER A 22 -11.61 -10.26 -2.03
C SER A 22 -12.73 -9.41 -1.41
N GLY A 23 -12.60 -9.05 -0.13
CA GLY A 23 -13.54 -8.19 0.58
C GLY A 23 -13.48 -6.73 0.08
N PHE A 24 -14.50 -5.94 0.42
CA PHE A 24 -14.62 -4.55 -0.04
C PHE A 24 -13.35 -3.72 0.25
N ILE A 25 -12.89 -3.72 1.51
CA ILE A 25 -11.69 -2.98 1.92
C ILE A 25 -10.42 -3.54 1.26
N GLY A 26 -10.31 -4.86 1.13
CA GLY A 26 -9.16 -5.50 0.48
C GLY A 26 -8.98 -5.03 -0.96
N LYS A 27 -10.07 -4.99 -1.74
CA LYS A 27 -10.07 -4.49 -3.12
C LYS A 27 -9.69 -3.00 -3.20
N VAL A 28 -10.25 -2.16 -2.32
CA VAL A 28 -9.94 -0.73 -2.27
C VAL A 28 -8.47 -0.50 -1.91
N LEU A 29 -7.93 -1.27 -0.95
CA LEU A 29 -6.53 -1.17 -0.57
C LEU A 29 -5.59 -1.54 -1.72
N VAL A 30 -5.89 -2.62 -2.46
CA VAL A 30 -5.12 -3.02 -3.65
C VAL A 30 -5.12 -1.90 -4.69
N GLU A 31 -6.29 -1.36 -5.02
CA GLU A 31 -6.43 -0.25 -5.97
C GLU A 31 -5.65 0.99 -5.53
N LYS A 32 -5.73 1.33 -4.24
CA LYS A 32 -5.05 2.49 -3.68
C LYS A 32 -3.54 2.34 -3.70
N LEU A 33 -3.02 1.17 -3.34
CA LEU A 33 -1.58 0.87 -3.40
C LEU A 33 -1.08 0.96 -4.84
N LEU A 34 -1.77 0.32 -5.79
CA LEU A 34 -1.35 0.34 -7.21
C LEU A 34 -1.41 1.74 -7.85
N ARG A 35 -2.34 2.62 -7.43
CA ARG A 35 -2.45 3.99 -7.99
C ARG A 35 -1.58 5.01 -7.28
N SER A 36 -1.48 4.93 -5.96
CA SER A 36 -0.84 5.97 -5.13
C SER A 36 0.58 5.59 -4.70
N CYS A 37 0.96 4.32 -4.80
CA CYS A 37 2.28 3.81 -4.40
C CYS A 37 2.91 2.96 -5.53
N PRO A 38 3.21 3.56 -6.71
CA PRO A 38 3.86 2.86 -7.80
C PRO A 38 5.29 2.41 -7.49
#